data_AF-A0A537IA06-F1
#
_entry.id   AF-A0A537IA06-F1
#
_cell.length_a   1.000
_cell.length_b   1.000
_cell.length_c   1.000
_cell.angle_alpha   90.00
_cell.angle_beta   90.00
_cell.angle_gamma   90.00
#
_symmetry.space_group_name_H-M   'P 1'
#
loop_
_entity.id
_entity.type
_entity.pdbx_description
1 polymer ?
#
loop_
_entity_poly.entity_id
_entity_poly.type
_entity_poly.pdbx_seq_one_letter_code
_entity_poly.pdbx_strand_id
1 'polypeptide(L)' 'MRDKLEVAYSQANWSNFRSMRKKAQEIVNALGEIKRSAIVHGSLARGDVDEQSDIDILVQNEVS' A
#
# COMPACT_ATOMS: atom_id res chain seq x y z
N MET A 1 -3.18 -29.25 -5.28
CA MET A 1 -2.66 -27.95 -4.81
C MET A 1 -2.54 -27.05 -6.04
N ARG A 2 -3.09 -25.84 -6.04
CA ARG A 2 -2.81 -24.87 -7.11
C ARG A 2 -1.74 -23.93 -6.58
N ASP A 3 -0.53 -24.03 -7.12
CA ASP A 3 0.62 -23.27 -6.63
C ASP A 3 0.64 -21.83 -7.16
N LYS A 4 -0.26 -21.48 -8.10
CA LYS A 4 -0.39 -20.14 -8.69
C LYS A 4 -1.86 -19.82 -9.03
N LEU A 5 -2.20 -18.54 -8.89
CA LEU A 5 -3.46 -17.95 -9.33
C LEU A 5 -3.13 -16.78 -10.27
N GLU A 6 -3.77 -16.76 -11.43
CA GLU A 6 -3.74 -15.61 -12.33
C GLU A 6 -4.98 -14.76 -12.09
N VAL A 7 -4.79 -13.45 -11.98
CA VAL A 7 -5.86 -12.48 -11.72
C VAL A 7 -5.75 -11.36 -12.75
N ALA A 8 -6.86 -11.08 -13.46
CA ALA A 8 -6.97 -9.97 -14.38
C ALA A 8 -7.60 -8.76 -13.66
N TYR A 9 -6.84 -7.68 -13.51
CA TYR A 9 -7.31 -6.46 -12.86
C TYR A 9 -8.03 -5.54 -13.85
N SER A 10 -9.16 -4.99 -13.41
CA SER A 10 -9.93 -4.03 -14.19
C SER A 10 -9.27 -2.64 -14.19
N GLN A 11 -9.73 -1.76 -15.09
CA GLN A 11 -9.32 -0.35 -15.08
C GLN A 11 -9.69 0.35 -13.75
N ALA A 12 -10.77 -0.08 -13.10
CA ALA A 12 -11.19 0.44 -11.80
C ALA A 12 -10.16 0.07 -10.71
N ASN A 13 -9.68 -1.18 -10.67
CA ASN A 13 -8.61 -1.59 -9.74
C ASN A 13 -7.36 -0.73 -9.93
N TRP A 14 -6.94 -0.50 -11.18
CA TRP A 14 -5.79 0.36 -11.47
C TRP A 14 -6.01 1.83 -11.06
N SER A 15 -7.23 2.32 -11.18
CA SER A 15 -7.60 3.67 -10.72
C SER A 15 -7.51 3.77 -9.20
N ASN A 16 -8.09 2.79 -8.48
CA ASN A 16 -8.07 2.72 -7.03
C ASN A 16 -6.63 2.64 -6.52
N PHE A 17 -5.81 1.77 -7.13
CA PHE A 17 -4.39 1.64 -6.80
C PHE A 17 -3.63 2.95 -6.92
N ARG A 18 -3.79 3.69 -8.02
CA ARG A 18 -3.14 5.00 -8.20
C ARG A 18 -3.59 6.02 -7.16
N SER A 19 -4.90 6.08 -6.90
CA SER A 19 -5.48 7.01 -5.92
C SER A 19 -4.97 6.73 -4.51
N MET A 20 -5.05 5.48 -4.06
CA MET A 20 -4.57 5.05 -2.75
C MET A 20 -3.06 5.21 -2.61
N ARG A 21 -2.28 4.92 -3.65
CA ARG A 21 -0.83 5.13 -3.64
C ARG A 21 -0.47 6.61 -3.48
N LYS A 22 -1.17 7.50 -4.18
CA LYS A 22 -1.01 8.95 -4.00
C LYS A 22 -1.33 9.34 -2.55
N LYS A 23 -2.43 8.83 -2.00
CA LYS A 23 -2.82 9.12 -0.62
C LYS A 23 -1.81 8.60 0.41
N ALA A 24 -1.29 7.39 0.22
CA ALA A 24 -0.25 6.83 1.07
C ALA A 24 1.02 7.67 1.02
N GLN A 25 1.40 8.17 -0.16
CA GLN A 25 2.56 9.07 -0.29
C GLN A 25 2.34 10.40 0.43
N GLU A 26 1.14 10.97 0.40
CA GLU A 26 0.78 12.16 1.19
C GLU A 26 0.92 11.89 2.69
N ILE A 27 0.42 10.74 3.18
CA ILE A 27 0.53 10.34 4.60
C ILE A 27 1.99 10.16 5.00
N VAL A 28 2.77 9.38 4.24
CA VAL A 28 4.18 9.12 4.53
C VAL A 28 5.01 10.40 4.53
N ASN A 29 4.74 11.32 3.60
CA ASN A 29 5.44 12.62 3.57
C ASN A 29 5.10 13.49 4.80
N ALA A 30 3.88 13.39 5.32
CA ALA A 30 3.46 14.10 6.52
C ALA A 30 4.13 13.58 7.81
N LEU A 31 4.73 12.38 7.78
CA LEU A 31 5.47 11.82 8.93
C LEU A 31 6.82 12.51 9.18
N GLY A 32 7.29 13.41 8.31
CA GLY A 32 8.52 14.17 8.54
C GLY A 32 9.76 13.28 8.55
N GLU A 33 10.61 13.38 9.58
CA GLU A 33 11.90 12.68 9.64
C GLU A 33 11.77 11.16 9.75
N ILE A 34 10.72 10.66 10.41
CA ILE A 34 10.49 9.21 10.57
C ILE A 34 9.98 8.54 9.30
N LYS A 35 9.69 9.31 8.22
CA LYS A 35 9.26 8.73 6.93
C LYS A 35 10.27 7.72 6.36
N ARG A 36 11.55 7.85 6.73
CA ARG A 36 12.63 6.95 6.28
C ARG A 36 12.46 5.52 6.79
N SER A 37 11.72 5.32 7.88
CA SER A 37 11.40 4.01 8.44
C SER A 37 9.96 3.56 8.16
N ALA A 38 9.19 4.37 7.43
CA ALA A 38 7.81 4.06 7.06
C ALA A 38 7.76 3.26 5.75
N ILE A 39 7.09 2.12 5.77
CA ILE A 39 6.86 1.26 4.60
C ILE A 39 5.37 0.98 4.43
N VAL A 40 4.90 1.03 3.18
CA VAL A 40 3.55 0.58 2.84
C VAL A 40 3.51 -0.95 2.92
N HIS A 41 2.45 -1.49 3.52
CA HIS A 41 2.21 -2.92 3.63
C HIS A 41 0.85 -3.30 3.04
N GLY A 42 0.46 -4.57 3.18
CA GLY A 42 -0.89 -5.02 2.86
C GLY A 42 -1.21 -5.02 1.36
N SER A 43 -2.49 -4.84 1.04
CA SER A 43 -2.99 -4.90 -0.34
C SER A 43 -2.41 -3.79 -1.21
N LEU A 44 -2.20 -2.60 -0.64
CA LEU A 44 -1.58 -1.50 -1.37
C LEU A 44 -0.11 -1.80 -1.74
N ALA A 45 0.62 -2.57 -0.95
CA ALA A 45 1.99 -2.98 -1.32
C ALA A 45 2.00 -4.00 -2.47
N ARG A 46 1.03 -4.91 -2.51
CA ARG A 46 0.89 -5.94 -3.55
C ARG A 46 0.24 -5.41 -4.84
N GLY A 47 -0.56 -4.36 -4.74
CA GLY A 47 -1.33 -3.77 -5.84
C GLY A 47 -2.70 -4.40 -6.09
N ASP A 48 -3.17 -5.26 -5.18
CA ASP A 48 -4.46 -5.96 -5.25
C ASP A 48 -5.53 -5.22 -4.42
N VAL A 49 -5.80 -3.97 -4.77
CA VAL A 49 -6.74 -3.11 -4.03
C VAL A 49 -8.11 -2.98 -4.71
N ASP A 50 -9.10 -2.68 -3.88
CA ASP A 50 -10.46 -2.28 -4.23
C ASP A 50 -10.90 -1.03 -3.43
N GLU A 51 -12.17 -0.67 -3.51
CA GLU A 51 -12.73 0.51 -2.83
C GLU A 51 -12.83 0.35 -1.30
N GLN A 52 -12.76 -0.88 -0.80
CA GLN A 52 -12.85 -1.18 0.64
C GLN A 52 -11.48 -1.38 1.28
N SER A 53 -10.42 -1.33 0.48
CA SER A 53 -9.06 -1.55 0.94
C SER A 53 -8.56 -0.40 1.81
N ASP A 54 -7.82 -0.76 2.86
CA ASP A 54 -7.16 0.18 3.76
C ASP A 54 -5.76 0.58 3.27
N ILE A 55 -5.17 1.61 3.89
CA ILE A 55 -3.76 2.01 3.70
C ILE A 55 -2.97 1.59 4.94
N ASP A 56 -2.27 0.46 4.85
CA ASP A 56 -1.40 -0.03 5.91
C ASP A 56 0.00 0.59 5.80
N ILE A 57 0.44 1.30 6.84
CA ILE A 57 1.79 1.86 6.94
C ILE A 57 2.44 1.32 8.22
N LEU A 58 3.53 0.57 8.04
CA LEU A 58 4.40 0.15 9.14
C LEU A 58 5.49 1.19 9.33
N VAL A 59 5.62 1.74 10.55
CA VAL A 59 6.76 2.58 10.93
C VAL A 59 7.70 1.74 11.78
N GLN A 60 8.89 1.48 11.27
CA GLN A 60 9.92 0.77 12.02
C GLN A 60 10.56 1.72 13.03
N ASN A 61 10.67 1.27 14.27
CA ASN A 61 11.49 1.90 15.29
C ASN A 61 12.61 0.92 15.66
N GLU A 62 13.83 1.43 15.78
CA GLU A 62 14.90 0.66 16.42
C GLU A 62 14.51 0.49 17.90
N VAL A 63 14.36 -0.76 18.32
CA VAL A 63 14.27 -1.10 19.73
C VAL A 63 15.70 -1.31 20.20
N SER A 64 16.21 -0.37 20.99
CA SER A 64 17.52 -0.51 21.65
C SER A 64 17.45 -1.45 22.85
#